data_AF-A0A4C1WC18-F1
#
_entry.id   AF-A0A4C1WC18-F1
#
_cell.length_a   1.000
_cell.length_b   1.000
_cell.length_c   1.000
_cell.angle_alpha   90.00
_cell.angle_beta   90.00
_cell.angle_gamma   90.00
#
_symmetry.space_group_name_H-M   'P 1'
#
loop_
_entity.id
_entity.type
_entity.pdbx_description
1 polymer ?
#
loop_
_entity_poly.entity_id
_entity_poly.type
_entity_poly.pdbx_seq_one_letter_code
_entity_poly.pdbx_strand_id
1 'polypeptide(L)'
;MSAESSNLSNIEHRAVIKYFVKKGKTPKEIFEDMVSVLQEFAPSYTMVKKWARLFQQGRESCEDDPRPGRPVTIAEELQISKERVGEIIHEHMNMRKISARWVPKMLTPFDKQRRLQTNKDFLELVGDNIDEICDRIVTMDETWVRQYNPESKQKSMQWTKKGERPPKKFKVQKSALKLMATIFWDSEGTRGNRTEATWEVIARSAVFTRQCICPHGAGFEAGPEGHGLLGN
;
A
#
# COMPACT_ATOMS: atom_id res chain seq x y z
N MET A 1 19.40 -50.01 6.14
CA MET A 1 18.78 -49.14 7.17
C MET A 1 18.33 -47.88 6.45
N SER A 2 17.07 -47.82 5.99
CA SER A 2 16.53 -46.61 5.39
C SER A 2 16.23 -45.63 6.50
N ALA A 3 16.93 -44.50 6.51
CA ALA A 3 16.63 -43.40 7.41
C ALA A 3 15.23 -42.88 7.10
N GLU A 4 14.35 -42.91 8.09
CA GLU A 4 13.07 -42.21 8.06
C GLU A 4 13.36 -40.73 7.79
N SER A 5 12.94 -40.23 6.62
CA SER A 5 13.07 -38.80 6.29
C SER A 5 12.07 -38.03 7.16
N SER A 6 12.54 -37.60 8.33
CA SER A 6 11.74 -36.86 9.30
C SER A 6 11.51 -35.44 8.79
N ASN A 7 10.24 -35.01 8.80
CA ASN A 7 9.81 -33.69 8.38
C ASN A 7 10.28 -32.64 9.41
N LEU A 8 11.32 -31.87 9.07
CA LEU A 8 11.82 -30.79 9.91
C LEU A 8 10.84 -29.61 9.91
N SER A 9 10.59 -29.07 11.10
CA SER A 9 9.88 -27.82 11.28
C SER A 9 10.65 -26.62 10.69
N ASN A 10 9.94 -25.53 10.43
CA ASN A 10 10.56 -24.30 9.91
C ASN A 10 11.65 -23.73 10.82
N ILE A 11 11.57 -23.94 12.14
CA ILE A 11 12.59 -23.46 13.07
C ILE A 11 13.86 -24.32 13.00
N GLU A 12 13.72 -25.62 12.81
CA GLU A 12 14.85 -26.55 12.63
C GLU A 12 15.58 -26.28 11.32
N HIS A 13 14.85 -26.03 10.22
CA HIS A 13 15.47 -25.57 8.96
C HIS A 13 16.32 -24.32 9.15
N ARG A 14 15.85 -23.35 9.94
CA ARG A 14 16.60 -22.12 10.23
C ARG A 14 17.83 -22.38 11.09
N ALA A 15 17.75 -23.30 12.05
CA ALA A 15 18.90 -23.71 12.85
C ALA A 15 20.01 -24.34 11.99
N VAL A 16 19.64 -25.20 11.04
CA VAL A 16 20.58 -25.80 10.07
C VAL A 16 21.24 -24.72 9.19
N ILE A 17 20.45 -23.77 8.68
CA ILE A 17 20.98 -22.63 7.91
C ILE A 17 21.96 -21.81 8.77
N LYS A 18 21.62 -21.52 10.03
CA LYS A 18 22.47 -20.79 10.97
C LYS A 18 23.80 -21.51 11.19
N TYR A 19 23.77 -22.83 11.37
CA TYR A 19 24.97 -23.66 11.51
C TYR A 19 25.87 -23.54 10.28
N PHE A 20 25.33 -23.67 9.07
CA PHE A 20 26.14 -23.59 7.86
C PHE A 20 26.66 -22.19 7.54
N VAL A 21 25.93 -21.14 7.89
CA VAL A 21 26.44 -19.76 7.81
C VAL A 21 27.64 -19.58 8.74
N LYS A 22 27.60 -20.12 9.97
CA LYS A 22 28.75 -20.13 10.88
C LYS A 22 29.93 -20.93 10.34
N LYS A 23 29.67 -21.97 9.54
CA LYS A 23 30.70 -22.75 8.81
C LYS A 23 31.25 -22.01 7.58
N GLY A 24 30.73 -20.83 7.24
CA GLY A 24 31.18 -20.03 6.11
C GLY A 24 30.64 -20.47 4.74
N LYS A 25 29.62 -21.35 4.69
CA LYS A 25 29.01 -21.77 3.43
C LYS A 25 28.17 -20.65 2.81
N THR A 26 28.17 -20.59 1.49
CA THR A 26 27.32 -19.69 0.71
C THR A 26 25.86 -20.20 0.71
N PRO A 27 24.86 -19.32 0.53
CA PRO A 27 23.45 -19.74 0.50
C PRO A 27 23.12 -20.80 -0.56
N LYS A 28 23.89 -20.86 -1.65
CA LYS A 28 23.74 -21.87 -2.71
C LYS A 28 24.17 -23.25 -2.22
N GLU A 29 25.37 -23.35 -1.63
CA GLU A 29 25.89 -24.61 -1.07
C GLU A 29 25.00 -25.11 0.07
N ILE A 30 24.44 -24.20 0.89
CA ILE A 30 23.49 -24.57 1.95
C ILE A 30 22.24 -25.20 1.36
N PHE A 31 21.68 -24.60 0.31
CA PHE A 31 20.47 -25.11 -0.32
C PHE A 31 20.71 -26.47 -0.99
N GLU A 32 21.81 -26.64 -1.71
CA GLU A 32 22.17 -27.91 -2.35
C GLU A 32 22.36 -29.03 -1.32
N ASP A 33 23.02 -28.73 -0.19
CA ASP A 33 23.21 -29.66 0.93
C ASP A 33 21.86 -30.06 1.56
N MET A 34 21.00 -29.08 1.85
CA MET A 34 19.67 -29.34 2.42
C MET A 34 18.76 -30.12 1.47
N VAL A 35 18.81 -29.86 0.16
CA VAL A 35 18.08 -30.64 -0.86
C VAL A 35 18.61 -32.07 -0.96
N SER A 36 19.93 -32.27 -0.82
CA SER A 36 20.50 -33.62 -0.88
C SER A 36 20.04 -34.53 0.27
N VAL A 37 19.81 -33.95 1.46
CA VAL A 37 19.40 -34.68 2.67
C VAL A 37 17.88 -34.76 2.83
N LEU A 38 17.18 -33.64 2.65
CA LEU A 38 15.74 -33.51 2.94
C LEU A 38 14.86 -33.71 1.72
N GLN A 39 15.44 -33.72 0.51
CA GLN A 39 14.75 -33.93 -0.76
C GLN A 39 13.50 -33.03 -0.89
N GLU A 40 12.31 -33.62 -0.96
CA GLU A 40 11.04 -32.90 -1.11
C GLU A 40 10.65 -32.05 0.11
N PHE A 41 11.23 -32.31 1.28
CA PHE A 41 11.00 -31.56 2.51
C PHE A 41 11.95 -30.37 2.67
N ALA A 42 12.89 -30.18 1.74
CA ALA A 42 13.84 -29.08 1.80
C ALA A 42 13.17 -27.70 1.70
N PRO A 43 13.62 -26.70 2.46
CA PRO A 43 13.10 -25.34 2.33
C PRO A 43 13.46 -24.75 0.96
N SER A 44 12.58 -23.90 0.42
CA SER A 44 12.86 -23.24 -0.86
C SER A 44 14.17 -22.42 -0.80
N TYR A 45 14.85 -22.33 -1.95
CA TYR A 45 16.07 -21.52 -2.08
C TYR A 45 15.88 -20.07 -1.59
N THR A 46 14.70 -19.48 -1.83
CA THR A 46 14.39 -18.12 -1.37
C THR A 46 14.39 -17.99 0.15
N MET A 47 13.92 -19.01 0.86
CA MET A 47 13.95 -19.07 2.33
C MET A 47 15.38 -19.22 2.84
N VAL A 48 16.17 -20.13 2.26
CA VAL A 48 17.59 -20.32 2.60
C VAL A 48 18.36 -19.02 2.40
N LYS A 49 18.22 -18.38 1.23
CA LYS A 49 18.88 -17.11 0.91
C LYS A 49 18.50 -15.99 1.88
N LYS A 50 17.21 -15.88 2.23
CA LYS A 50 16.72 -14.87 3.20
C LYS A 50 17.36 -15.08 4.57
N TRP A 51 17.29 -16.28 5.12
CA TRP A 51 17.79 -16.57 6.47
C TRP A 51 19.31 -16.53 6.53
N ALA A 52 20.01 -17.01 5.51
CA ALA A 52 21.46 -16.91 5.44
C ALA A 52 21.93 -15.45 5.49
N ARG A 53 21.28 -14.56 4.74
CA ARG A 53 21.54 -13.12 4.80
C ARG A 53 21.28 -12.54 6.19
N LEU A 54 20.16 -12.90 6.84
CA LEU A 54 19.83 -12.39 8.17
C LEU A 54 20.88 -12.81 9.21
N PHE A 55 21.36 -14.05 9.17
CA PHE A 55 22.41 -14.53 10.06
C PHE A 55 23.76 -13.87 9.77
N GLN A 56 24.10 -13.64 8.49
CA GLN A 56 25.28 -12.86 8.11
C GLN A 56 25.23 -11.40 8.61
N GLN A 57 24.02 -10.84 8.73
CA GLN A 57 23.77 -9.50 9.29
C GLN A 57 23.74 -9.46 10.82
N GLY A 58 24.09 -10.56 11.50
CA GLY A 58 24.22 -10.60 12.97
C GLY A 58 22.94 -10.99 13.73
N ARG A 59 21.88 -11.43 13.04
CA ARG A 59 20.70 -12.02 13.73
C ARG A 59 21.11 -13.31 14.44
N GLU A 60 20.65 -13.53 15.66
CA GLU A 60 20.86 -14.79 16.38
C GLU A 60 19.61 -15.66 16.52
N SER A 61 18.42 -15.07 16.58
CA SER A 61 17.18 -15.83 16.76
C SER A 61 16.75 -16.58 15.49
N CYS A 62 16.35 -17.85 15.65
CA CYS A 62 15.69 -18.65 14.62
C CYS A 62 14.16 -18.42 14.59
N GLU A 63 13.61 -17.71 15.55
CA GLU A 63 12.18 -17.40 15.62
C GLU A 63 11.80 -16.25 14.68
N ASP A 64 10.52 -16.16 14.33
CA ASP A 64 9.97 -15.01 13.61
C ASP A 64 10.03 -13.76 14.51
N ASP A 65 10.32 -12.59 13.92
CA ASP A 65 10.16 -11.34 14.65
C ASP A 65 8.67 -11.13 15.00
N PRO A 66 8.37 -10.47 16.13
CA PRO A 66 7.00 -10.10 16.47
C PRO A 66 6.35 -9.42 15.28
N ARG A 67 5.27 -9.99 14.75
CA ARG A 67 4.53 -9.39 13.63
C ARG A 67 3.60 -8.33 14.20
N PRO A 68 3.84 -7.02 13.99
CA PRO A 68 2.91 -6.00 14.46
C PRO A 68 1.56 -6.21 13.77
N GLY A 69 0.48 -6.40 14.54
CA GLY A 69 -0.82 -6.67 13.95
C GLY A 69 -1.94 -7.09 14.91
N ARG A 70 -2.31 -8.37 14.88
CA ARG A 70 -3.49 -8.92 15.57
C ARG A 70 -3.31 -8.80 17.11
N PRO A 71 -4.38 -8.67 17.93
CA PRO A 71 -4.30 -8.59 19.40
C PRO A 71 -3.68 -9.80 20.13
N VAL A 72 -3.01 -10.68 19.39
CA VAL A 72 -2.34 -11.88 19.89
C VAL A 72 -1.27 -11.50 20.90
N THR A 73 -0.52 -10.42 20.68
CA THR A 73 0.53 -9.97 21.61
C THR A 73 -0.04 -9.62 22.98
N ILE A 74 -1.14 -8.85 23.05
CA ILE A 74 -1.78 -8.46 24.32
C ILE A 74 -2.42 -9.68 25.01
N ALA A 75 -3.08 -10.56 24.24
CA ALA A 75 -3.70 -11.77 24.77
C ALA A 75 -2.67 -12.73 25.38
N GLU A 76 -1.51 -12.88 24.74
CA GLU A 76 -0.41 -13.72 25.20
C GLU A 76 0.33 -13.11 26.40
N GLU A 77 0.61 -11.80 26.38
CA GLU A 77 1.26 -11.07 27.48
C GLU A 77 0.43 -11.08 28.76
N LEU A 78 -0.89 -10.91 28.64
CA LEU A 78 -1.81 -10.84 29.78
C LEU A 78 -2.45 -12.19 30.12
N GLN A 79 -2.11 -13.26 29.40
CA GLN A 79 -2.69 -14.60 29.56
C GLN A 79 -4.24 -14.62 29.58
N ILE A 80 -4.85 -13.77 28.75
CA ILE A 80 -6.31 -13.64 28.62
C ILE A 80 -6.75 -14.06 27.22
N SER A 81 -8.00 -14.53 27.09
CA SER A 81 -8.54 -14.92 25.79
C SER A 81 -8.64 -13.72 24.84
N LYS A 82 -8.52 -13.99 23.53
CA LYS A 82 -8.60 -12.94 22.49
C LYS A 82 -9.98 -12.28 22.46
N GLU A 83 -11.00 -13.05 22.76
CA GLU A 83 -12.38 -12.61 22.93
C GLU A 83 -12.47 -11.62 24.08
N ARG A 84 -11.87 -11.93 25.24
CA ARG A 84 -11.87 -11.04 26.40
C ARG A 84 -11.09 -9.75 26.14
N VAL A 85 -9.97 -9.81 25.43
CA VAL A 85 -9.26 -8.60 24.96
C VAL A 85 -10.17 -7.76 24.06
N GLY A 86 -10.91 -8.39 23.15
CA GLY A 86 -11.87 -7.73 22.27
C GLY A 86 -12.97 -7.02 23.06
N GLU A 87 -13.58 -7.69 24.04
CA GLU A 87 -14.58 -7.10 24.94
C GLU A 87 -14.02 -5.91 25.73
N ILE A 88 -12.81 -6.03 26.29
CA ILE A 88 -12.19 -4.93 27.04
C ILE A 88 -11.95 -3.73 26.14
N ILE A 89 -11.44 -3.94 24.92
CA ILE A 89 -11.19 -2.84 23.97
C ILE A 89 -12.51 -2.19 23.53
N HIS A 90 -13.52 -2.98 23.19
CA HIS A 90 -14.75 -2.46 22.60
C HIS A 90 -15.77 -1.97 23.64
N GLU A 91 -16.03 -2.74 24.69
CA GLU A 91 -17.09 -2.48 25.67
C GLU A 91 -16.61 -1.67 26.87
N HIS A 92 -15.40 -1.96 27.38
CA HIS A 92 -14.89 -1.31 28.60
C HIS A 92 -14.06 -0.06 28.31
N MET A 93 -13.29 -0.03 27.23
CA MET A 93 -12.47 1.13 26.82
C MET A 93 -13.11 1.97 25.72
N ASN A 94 -14.21 1.50 25.11
CA ASN A 94 -14.92 2.16 24.01
C ASN A 94 -13.98 2.54 22.84
N MET A 95 -12.98 1.70 22.57
CA MET A 95 -12.02 1.91 21.50
C MET A 95 -12.47 1.19 20.24
N ARG A 96 -12.21 1.80 19.08
CA ARG A 96 -12.50 1.22 17.77
C ARG A 96 -11.26 1.20 16.91
N LYS A 97 -11.08 0.09 16.20
CA LYS A 97 -10.01 -0.04 15.22
C LYS A 97 -10.41 0.69 13.94
N ILE A 98 -9.68 1.76 13.62
CA ILE A 98 -9.86 2.53 12.39
C ILE A 98 -8.61 2.42 11.52
N SER A 99 -8.77 2.48 10.20
CA SER A 99 -7.65 2.67 9.29
C SER A 99 -7.30 4.15 9.21
N ALA A 100 -6.00 4.47 9.13
CA ALA A 100 -5.57 5.82 8.81
C ALA A 100 -6.19 6.30 7.49
N ARG A 101 -6.49 7.60 7.42
CA ARG A 101 -6.95 8.25 6.18
C ARG A 101 -5.75 8.67 5.36
N TRP A 102 -5.83 8.49 4.04
CA TRP A 102 -4.84 9.04 3.13
C TRP A 102 -4.98 10.56 3.09
N VAL A 103 -3.94 11.27 3.51
CA VAL A 103 -3.84 12.74 3.42
C VAL A 103 -2.79 13.07 2.38
N PRO A 104 -3.06 13.94 1.40
CA PRO A 104 -2.15 14.11 0.27
C PRO A 104 -0.77 14.64 0.62
N LYS A 105 -0.67 15.46 1.67
CA LYS A 105 0.59 16.02 2.14
C LYS A 105 0.52 16.36 3.63
N MET A 106 1.63 16.15 4.34
CA MET A 106 1.83 16.70 5.67
C MET A 106 2.12 18.19 5.57
N LEU A 107 1.21 19.03 6.08
CA LEU A 107 1.33 20.48 5.99
C LEU A 107 2.17 21.04 7.14
N THR A 108 3.05 21.98 6.81
CA THR A 108 3.78 22.76 7.82
C THR A 108 2.83 23.73 8.56
N PRO A 109 3.21 24.24 9.75
CA PRO A 109 2.43 25.29 10.41
C PRO A 109 2.19 26.51 9.52
N PHE A 110 3.19 26.91 8.72
CA PHE A 110 3.08 28.02 7.78
C PHE A 110 2.08 27.73 6.65
N ASP A 111 2.08 26.52 6.07
CA ASP A 111 1.10 26.13 5.05
C ASP A 111 -0.33 26.19 5.60
N LYS A 112 -0.53 25.79 6.86
CA LYS A 112 -1.83 25.86 7.53
C LYS A 112 -2.27 27.31 7.73
N GLN A 113 -1.36 28.18 8.17
CA GLN A 113 -1.65 29.60 8.34
C GLN A 113 -1.99 30.27 7.01
N ARG A 114 -1.22 30.02 5.94
CA ARG A 114 -1.51 30.54 4.61
C ARG A 114 -2.88 30.08 4.11
N ARG A 115 -3.19 28.79 4.24
CA ARG A 115 -4.52 28.26 3.87
C ARG A 115 -5.65 28.91 4.67
N LEU A 116 -5.46 29.11 5.97
CA LEU A 116 -6.46 29.77 6.81
C LEU A 116 -6.67 31.22 6.38
N GLN A 117 -5.58 31.95 6.11
CA GLN A 117 -5.66 33.34 5.68
C GLN A 117 -6.37 33.47 4.34
N THR A 118 -5.96 32.70 3.32
CA THR A 118 -6.62 32.70 2.00
C THR A 118 -8.11 32.36 2.11
N ASN A 119 -8.49 31.41 2.98
CA ASN A 119 -9.90 31.09 3.18
C ASN A 119 -10.67 32.22 3.88
N LYS A 120 -10.05 32.94 4.84
CA LYS A 120 -10.66 34.09 5.49
C LYS A 120 -10.87 35.23 4.49
N ASP A 121 -9.85 35.57 3.72
CA ASP A 121 -9.90 36.61 2.70
C ASP A 121 -10.97 36.28 1.64
N PHE A 122 -11.04 35.01 1.22
CA PHE A 122 -12.08 34.54 0.30
C PHE A 122 -13.48 34.63 0.90
N LEU A 123 -13.67 34.26 2.17
CA LEU A 123 -14.96 34.32 2.83
C LEU A 123 -15.44 35.78 3.01
N GLU A 124 -14.54 36.70 3.33
CA GLU A 124 -14.84 38.14 3.43
C GLU A 124 -15.23 38.72 2.07
N LEU A 125 -14.50 38.34 1.00
CA LEU A 125 -14.85 38.73 -0.36
C LEU A 125 -16.22 38.21 -0.79
N VAL A 126 -16.57 36.99 -0.36
CA VAL A 126 -17.83 36.36 -0.72
C VAL A 126 -19.03 36.98 0.02
N GLY A 127 -18.87 37.31 1.30
CA GLY A 127 -19.96 37.82 2.13
C GLY A 127 -21.19 36.89 2.07
N ASP A 128 -22.37 37.48 1.87
CA ASP A 128 -23.64 36.76 1.70
C ASP A 128 -23.93 36.36 0.23
N ASN A 129 -23.08 36.78 -0.72
CA ASN A 129 -23.30 36.64 -2.17
C ASN A 129 -22.61 35.40 -2.76
N ILE A 130 -22.61 34.29 -2.02
CA ILE A 130 -21.87 33.09 -2.41
C ILE A 130 -22.33 32.53 -3.76
N ASP A 131 -23.63 32.57 -4.03
CA ASP A 131 -24.19 32.01 -5.28
C ASP A 131 -23.74 32.82 -6.50
N GLU A 132 -23.82 34.16 -6.45
CA GLU A 132 -23.40 35.04 -7.55
C GLU A 132 -21.90 34.90 -7.85
N ILE A 133 -21.08 34.76 -6.81
CA ILE A 133 -19.64 34.60 -6.99
C ILE A 133 -19.32 33.20 -7.51
N CYS A 134 -19.98 32.16 -7.01
CA CYS A 134 -19.82 30.79 -7.53
C CYS A 134 -20.18 30.69 -9.01
N ASP A 135 -21.23 31.38 -9.46
CA ASP A 135 -21.64 31.40 -10.86
C ASP A 135 -20.63 32.06 -11.81
N ARG A 136 -19.74 32.89 -11.27
CA ARG A 136 -18.70 33.59 -12.03
C ARG A 136 -17.36 32.87 -11.99
N ILE A 137 -17.20 31.84 -11.16
CA ILE A 137 -15.96 31.10 -11.04
C ILE A 137 -15.91 30.00 -12.10
N VAL A 138 -14.94 30.12 -13.00
CA VAL A 138 -14.48 29.01 -13.84
C VAL A 138 -13.22 28.45 -13.20
N THR A 139 -13.19 27.14 -12.95
CA THR A 139 -12.00 26.45 -12.44
C THR A 139 -11.45 25.48 -13.47
N MET A 140 -10.19 25.08 -13.29
CA MET A 140 -9.44 24.22 -14.19
C MET A 140 -8.59 23.25 -13.37
N ASP A 141 -8.51 22.01 -13.82
CA ASP A 141 -7.55 21.04 -13.29
C ASP A 141 -7.03 20.10 -14.39
N GLU A 142 -5.87 19.52 -14.15
CA GLU A 142 -5.23 18.54 -15.03
C GLU A 142 -5.18 17.18 -14.35
N THR A 143 -5.67 16.15 -15.03
CA THR A 143 -5.72 14.80 -14.49
C THR A 143 -5.18 13.76 -15.47
N TRP A 144 -4.48 12.76 -14.93
CA TRP A 144 -3.98 11.64 -15.73
C TRP A 144 -5.05 10.57 -15.87
N VAL A 145 -5.59 10.43 -17.08
CA VAL A 145 -6.51 9.35 -17.45
C VAL A 145 -5.70 8.17 -17.97
N ARG A 146 -6.05 6.96 -17.51
CA ARG A 146 -5.44 5.70 -17.96
C ARG A 146 -6.47 4.91 -18.73
N GLN A 147 -6.06 4.32 -19.85
CA GLN A 147 -6.91 3.41 -20.62
C GLN A 147 -7.42 2.24 -19.76
N TYR A 148 -6.59 1.73 -18.84
CA TYR A 148 -7.01 0.70 -17.90
C TYR A 148 -6.47 0.95 -16.49
N ASN A 149 -7.38 1.03 -15.54
CA ASN A 149 -7.10 1.07 -14.11
C ASN A 149 -7.73 -0.16 -13.44
N PRO A 150 -6.93 -1.09 -12.88
CA PRO A 150 -7.46 -2.29 -12.27
C PRO A 150 -8.32 -1.94 -11.07
N GLU A 151 -9.45 -2.61 -10.97
CA GLU A 151 -10.38 -2.44 -9.85
C GLU A 151 -9.68 -2.74 -8.52
N SER A 152 -9.88 -1.88 -7.51
CA SER A 152 -9.27 -2.06 -6.19
C SER A 152 -9.86 -3.27 -5.44
N LYS A 153 -9.16 -3.75 -4.40
CA LYS A 153 -9.64 -4.86 -3.56
C LYS A 153 -10.99 -4.55 -2.90
N GLN A 154 -11.21 -3.29 -2.50
CA GLN A 154 -12.46 -2.84 -1.90
C GLN A 154 -13.60 -2.83 -2.91
N LYS A 155 -13.34 -2.37 -4.14
CA LYS A 155 -14.36 -2.37 -5.21
C LYS A 155 -14.76 -3.80 -5.61
N SER A 156 -13.80 -4.74 -5.60
CA SER A 156 -14.08 -6.16 -5.87
C SER A 156 -14.75 -6.93 -4.73
N MET A 157 -15.17 -6.28 -3.66
CA MET A 157 -15.87 -6.97 -2.58
C MET A 157 -17.25 -7.39 -3.06
N GLN A 158 -17.51 -8.70 -3.04
CA GLN A 158 -18.79 -9.28 -3.41
C GLN A 158 -19.26 -10.24 -2.32
N TRP A 159 -20.58 -10.34 -2.15
CA TRP A 159 -21.21 -11.31 -1.27
C TRP A 159 -21.24 -12.68 -1.96
N THR A 160 -20.85 -13.74 -1.25
CA THR A 160 -20.90 -15.15 -1.72
C THR A 160 -21.62 -16.01 -0.70
N LYS A 161 -22.13 -17.19 -1.11
CA LYS A 161 -22.81 -18.08 -0.16
C LYS A 161 -21.79 -18.68 0.82
N LYS A 162 -22.29 -19.07 2.00
CA LYS A 162 -21.48 -19.70 3.05
C LYS A 162 -20.94 -21.04 2.54
N GLY A 163 -19.62 -21.20 2.52
CA GLY A 163 -18.93 -22.40 2.02
C GLY A 163 -18.41 -22.31 0.59
N GLU A 164 -18.80 -21.27 -0.17
CA GLU A 164 -18.23 -21.03 -1.49
C GLU A 164 -16.81 -20.44 -1.38
N ARG A 165 -15.96 -20.80 -2.34
CA ARG A 165 -14.59 -20.26 -2.40
C ARG A 165 -14.65 -18.79 -2.85
N PRO A 166 -13.86 -17.89 -2.22
CA PRO A 166 -13.75 -16.52 -2.69
C PRO A 166 -13.31 -16.46 -4.16
N PRO A 167 -13.85 -15.51 -4.95
CA PRO A 167 -13.43 -15.32 -6.34
C PRO A 167 -11.93 -15.06 -6.40
N LYS A 168 -11.24 -15.72 -7.34
CA LYS A 168 -9.82 -15.51 -7.58
C LYS A 168 -9.63 -14.29 -8.45
N LYS A 169 -8.90 -13.29 -7.95
CA LYS A 169 -8.48 -12.11 -8.70
C LYS A 169 -6.97 -12.12 -8.87
N PHE A 170 -6.53 -12.05 -10.12
CA PHE A 170 -5.11 -11.94 -10.45
C PHE A 170 -4.64 -10.49 -10.30
N LYS A 171 -3.40 -10.28 -9.89
CA LYS A 171 -2.81 -8.94 -9.85
C LYS A 171 -2.54 -8.49 -11.29
N VAL A 172 -3.19 -7.42 -11.71
CA VAL A 172 -2.98 -6.80 -13.02
C VAL A 172 -2.30 -5.45 -12.83
N GLN A 173 -1.36 -5.12 -13.70
CA GLN A 173 -0.69 -3.82 -13.69
C GLN A 173 -1.58 -2.74 -14.34
N LYS A 174 -1.38 -1.49 -13.93
CA LYS A 174 -2.01 -0.32 -14.58
C LYS A 174 -1.48 -0.17 -16.00
N SER A 175 -2.29 0.34 -16.93
CA SER A 175 -1.81 0.66 -18.28
C SER A 175 -0.64 1.65 -18.21
N ALA A 176 0.39 1.41 -19.03
CA ALA A 176 1.51 2.33 -19.21
C ALA A 176 1.10 3.60 -19.96
N LEU A 177 0.16 3.45 -20.91
CA LEU A 177 -0.49 4.56 -21.59
C LEU A 177 -1.24 5.43 -20.58
N LYS A 178 -0.90 6.73 -20.61
CA LYS A 178 -1.52 7.80 -19.84
C LYS A 178 -1.85 8.93 -20.81
N LEU A 179 -3.05 9.47 -20.68
CA LEU A 179 -3.48 10.68 -21.35
C LEU A 179 -3.61 11.76 -20.28
N MET A 180 -3.03 12.93 -20.53
CA MET A 180 -3.30 14.09 -19.69
C MET A 180 -4.60 14.72 -20.20
N ALA A 181 -5.58 14.87 -19.32
CA ALA A 181 -6.82 15.56 -19.60
C ALA A 181 -6.81 16.88 -18.82
N THR A 182 -7.01 17.99 -19.51
CA THR A 182 -7.25 19.30 -18.92
C THR A 182 -8.74 19.59 -19.00
N ILE A 183 -9.37 19.92 -17.87
CA ILE A 183 -10.82 20.11 -17.78
C ILE A 183 -11.10 21.48 -17.17
N PHE A 184 -12.01 22.23 -17.79
CA PHE A 184 -12.56 23.47 -17.27
C PHE A 184 -14.03 23.29 -16.93
N TRP A 185 -14.48 23.81 -15.79
CA TRP A 185 -15.88 23.78 -15.40
C TRP A 185 -16.26 24.98 -14.53
N ASP A 186 -17.53 25.33 -14.56
CA ASP A 186 -18.17 26.33 -13.72
C ASP A 186 -19.39 25.75 -12.98
N SER A 187 -20.25 26.60 -12.41
CA SER A 187 -21.47 26.17 -11.71
C SER A 187 -22.50 25.50 -12.63
N GLU A 188 -22.50 25.79 -13.94
CA GLU A 188 -23.40 25.20 -14.93
C GLU A 188 -22.88 23.86 -15.48
N GLY A 189 -21.57 23.62 -15.37
CA GLY A 189 -20.94 22.33 -15.69
C GLY A 189 -19.63 22.48 -16.46
N THR A 190 -19.23 21.42 -17.17
CA THR A 190 -17.97 21.41 -17.93
C THR A 190 -18.08 22.26 -19.19
N ARG A 191 -17.18 23.24 -19.35
CA ARG A 191 -17.08 24.09 -20.54
C ARG A 191 -16.06 23.48 -21.50
N GLY A 192 -16.52 22.76 -22.51
CA GLY A 192 -15.65 22.16 -23.54
C GLY A 192 -15.68 22.94 -24.85
N ASN A 193 -14.54 23.45 -25.31
CA ASN A 193 -14.39 23.92 -26.69
C ASN A 193 -14.24 22.72 -27.65
N ARG A 194 -14.95 22.81 -28.77
CA ARG A 194 -15.11 21.85 -29.85
C ARG A 194 -13.77 21.27 -30.36
N THR A 195 -13.30 20.17 -29.76
CA THR A 195 -12.48 19.15 -30.43
C THR A 195 -13.01 17.78 -30.00
N GLU A 196 -13.63 17.06 -30.93
CA GLU A 196 -14.35 15.78 -30.71
C GLU A 196 -13.50 14.64 -30.11
N ALA A 197 -12.18 14.82 -29.96
CA ALA A 197 -11.27 13.78 -29.50
C ALA A 197 -11.21 13.59 -27.97
N THR A 198 -11.63 14.57 -27.17
CA THR A 198 -11.54 14.49 -25.69
C THR A 198 -12.76 13.83 -25.05
N TRP A 199 -13.95 13.99 -25.64
CA TRP A 199 -15.18 13.51 -25.00
C TRP A 199 -15.39 12.00 -25.13
N GLU A 200 -15.12 11.39 -26.29
CA GLU A 200 -15.31 9.95 -26.47
C GLU A 200 -14.40 9.12 -25.56
N VAL A 201 -13.20 9.61 -25.25
CA VAL A 201 -12.23 8.90 -24.39
C VAL A 201 -12.60 9.00 -22.91
N ILE A 202 -13.07 10.17 -22.45
CA ILE A 202 -13.50 10.38 -21.06
C ILE A 202 -14.84 9.67 -20.80
N ALA A 203 -15.81 9.78 -21.71
CA ALA A 203 -17.12 9.16 -21.55
C ALA A 203 -17.07 7.62 -21.57
N ARG A 204 -16.17 7.01 -22.37
CA ARG A 204 -16.01 5.54 -22.38
C ARG A 204 -15.29 4.99 -21.14
N SER A 205 -14.59 5.83 -20.38
CA SER A 205 -13.86 5.43 -19.16
C SER A 205 -14.57 5.83 -17.87
N ALA A 206 -15.47 6.82 -17.91
CA ALA A 206 -16.22 7.30 -16.76
C ALA A 206 -17.59 6.60 -16.65
N VAL A 207 -17.59 5.32 -16.30
CA VAL A 207 -18.77 4.73 -15.66
C VAL A 207 -18.89 5.38 -14.28
N PHE A 208 -19.98 6.14 -14.12
CA PHE A 208 -20.35 6.95 -12.96
C PHE A 208 -20.09 6.22 -11.63
N THR A 209 -19.03 6.63 -10.92
CA THR A 209 -19.00 6.49 -9.46
C THR A 209 -18.83 7.89 -8.88
N ARG A 210 -19.90 8.41 -8.28
CA ARG A 210 -19.85 9.53 -7.34
C ARG A 210 -18.84 9.20 -6.25
N GLN A 211 -17.60 9.66 -6.41
CA GLN A 211 -16.64 9.67 -5.32
C GLN A 211 -15.70 10.84 -5.54
N CYS A 212 -15.71 11.74 -4.57
CA CYS A 212 -15.05 13.02 -4.52
C CYS A 212 -13.69 13.03 -5.23
N ILE A 213 -13.57 13.90 -6.23
CA ILE A 213 -12.29 14.22 -6.86
C ILE A 213 -11.53 15.09 -5.86
N CYS A 214 -10.55 14.50 -5.17
CA CYS A 214 -9.44 15.23 -4.56
C CYS A 214 -8.17 14.86 -5.35
N PRO A 215 -7.57 15.78 -6.11
CA PRO A 215 -6.29 15.56 -6.75
C PRO A 215 -5.22 16.01 -5.77
N HIS A 216 -4.24 15.15 -5.45
CA HIS A 216 -2.88 15.53 -5.08
C HIS A 216 -2.08 14.23 -5.00
N GLY A 217 -1.26 14.00 -6.01
CA GLY A 217 -0.43 12.81 -6.13
C GLY A 217 0.76 13.08 -7.03
N ALA A 218 1.69 13.90 -6.55
CA ALA A 218 3.06 13.96 -7.07
C ALA A 218 4.01 13.70 -5.89
N GLY A 219 4.43 12.45 -5.74
CA GLY A 219 5.59 12.11 -4.94
C GLY A 219 6.83 12.53 -5.73
N PHE A 220 7.56 13.51 -5.20
CA PHE A 220 8.88 13.89 -5.67
C PHE A 220 9.87 13.38 -4.60
N GLU A 221 10.61 12.32 -4.90
CA GLU A 221 11.82 11.95 -4.16
C GLU A 221 13.00 12.62 -4.87
N ALA A 222 13.52 13.69 -4.28
CA ALA A 222 14.86 14.18 -4.59
C ALA A 222 15.80 13.66 -3.49
N GLY A 223 16.69 12.73 -3.86
CA GLY A 223 17.81 12.30 -3.02
C GLY A 223 19.04 13.18 -3.23
N PRO A 224 19.98 13.24 -2.26
CA PRO A 224 21.01 14.28 -2.21
C PRO A 224 22.38 13.82 -2.73
N GLU A 225 23.14 14.81 -3.23
CA GLU A 225 24.60 14.91 -3.43
C GLU A 225 25.36 14.02 -4.43
N GLY A 226 26.33 14.64 -5.12
CA GLY A 226 27.51 13.95 -5.64
C GLY A 226 28.09 14.53 -6.93
N HIS A 227 29.03 15.46 -6.78
CA HIS A 227 29.98 15.88 -7.83
C HIS A 227 30.69 14.68 -8.49
N GLY A 228 30.96 14.79 -9.80
CA GLY A 228 31.84 13.89 -10.54
C GLY A 228 32.19 14.45 -11.92
N LEU A 229 33.41 15.01 -12.02
CA LEU A 229 34.09 15.40 -13.25
C LEU A 229 34.37 14.20 -14.17
N LEU A 230 34.50 14.50 -15.48
CA LEU A 230 35.34 13.90 -16.56
C LEU A 230 34.53 13.92 -17.88
N GLY A 231 34.91 14.72 -18.88
CA GLY A 231 35.88 14.39 -19.94
C GLY A 231 35.14 13.72 -21.11
N ASN A 232 35.09 14.22 -22.35
CA ASN A 232 36.08 14.96 -23.15
C ASN A 232 35.54 16.29 -23.71
#